data_AF-A0A9R0ZTK3-F1
#
_entry.id   AF-A0A9R0ZTK3-F1
#
_cell.length_a   1.000
_cell.length_b   1.000
_cell.length_c   1.000
_cell.angle_alpha   90.00
_cell.angle_beta   90.00
_cell.angle_gamma   90.00
#
_symmetry.space_group_name_H-M   'P 1'
#
loop_
_entity.id
_entity.type
_entity.pdbx_description
1 polymer ?
#
loop_
_entity_poly.entity_id
_entity_poly.type
_entity_poly.pdbx_seq_one_letter_code
_entity_poly.pdbx_strand_id
1 'polypeptide(L)'
;MAQAGAEADASCLESFELYETDSKFYILGTNTDKTLWRLLKIDRMEPSELNIDEDSTMYSHSEYLDLRKTLDEDHRSTGGLNFVTNCCGIIGFIKFLGPYYMLIITEQRKIGAIFGHAVYQVTKTAMIELSNSKMKPTLLNSNDENRSRSSCRQ
;
A
#
# COMPACT_ATOMS: atom_id res chain seq x y z
N MET A 1 -41.91 2.60 -3.44
CA MET A 1 -40.83 1.88 -4.15
C MET A 1 -39.67 1.78 -3.19
N ALA A 2 -39.37 0.58 -2.71
CA ALA A 2 -38.34 0.33 -1.72
C ALA A 2 -36.95 0.40 -2.37
N GLN A 3 -36.05 1.17 -1.75
CA GLN A 3 -34.67 1.33 -2.16
C GLN A 3 -33.88 0.18 -1.55
N ALA A 4 -33.51 -0.81 -2.37
CA ALA A 4 -32.61 -1.88 -1.96
C ALA A 4 -31.19 -1.31 -1.91
N GLY A 5 -30.75 -0.95 -0.70
CA GLY A 5 -29.35 -0.66 -0.43
C GLY A 5 -28.53 -1.93 -0.65
N ALA A 6 -27.48 -1.83 -1.45
CA ALA A 6 -26.47 -2.87 -1.51
C ALA A 6 -25.85 -2.99 -0.12
N GLU A 7 -26.04 -4.13 0.55
CA GLU A 7 -25.23 -4.50 1.70
C GLU A 7 -23.81 -4.75 1.17
N ALA A 8 -23.02 -3.67 1.09
CA ALA A 8 -21.58 -3.80 1.01
C ALA A 8 -21.15 -4.53 2.28
N ASP A 9 -20.45 -5.66 2.12
CA ASP A 9 -19.85 -6.36 3.25
C ASP A 9 -19.06 -5.33 4.07
N ALA A 10 -19.50 -5.08 5.31
CA ALA A 10 -19.00 -4.00 6.17
C ALA A 10 -17.50 -4.11 6.49
N SER A 11 -16.85 -5.18 6.01
CA SER A 11 -15.46 -5.54 6.22
C SER A 11 -14.56 -5.28 5.01
N CYS A 12 -15.09 -4.84 3.87
CA CYS A 12 -14.29 -4.58 2.67
C CYS A 12 -13.52 -3.25 2.80
N LEU A 13 -12.19 -3.34 2.68
CA LEU A 13 -11.32 -2.16 2.66
C LEU A 13 -11.38 -1.49 1.28
N GLU A 14 -11.48 -0.16 1.25
CA GLU A 14 -11.61 0.64 0.01
C GLU A 14 -10.54 1.72 -0.15
N SER A 15 -9.93 2.16 0.95
CA SER A 15 -8.90 3.21 0.94
C SER A 15 -7.73 2.80 1.80
N PHE A 16 -6.53 3.11 1.33
CA PHE A 16 -5.29 2.72 1.98
C PHE A 16 -4.34 3.92 2.05
N GLU A 17 -3.69 4.07 3.20
CA GLU A 17 -2.63 5.05 3.43
C GLU A 17 -1.30 4.31 3.54
N LEU A 18 -0.35 4.67 2.67
CA LEU A 18 1.00 4.11 2.69
C LEU A 18 1.95 5.05 3.42
N TYR A 19 2.65 4.49 4.40
CA TYR A 19 3.68 5.15 5.17
C TYR A 19 5.00 4.39 5.07
N GLU A 20 6.11 5.11 5.21
CA GLU A 20 7.45 4.56 5.25
C GLU A 20 8.22 4.98 6.50
N THR A 21 9.04 4.06 6.97
CA THR A 21 10.13 4.31 7.91
C THR A 21 11.44 3.85 7.28
N ASP A 22 12.54 3.96 8.01
CA ASP A 22 13.84 3.49 7.53
C ASP A 22 13.91 1.98 7.25
N SER A 23 13.03 1.20 7.87
CA SER A 23 13.13 -0.26 7.92
C SER A 23 11.86 -0.98 7.47
N LYS A 24 10.71 -0.30 7.44
CA LYS A 24 9.42 -0.89 7.04
C LYS A 24 8.57 0.07 6.23
N PHE A 25 7.69 -0.50 5.40
CA PHE A 25 6.47 0.18 4.97
C PHE A 25 5.30 -0.28 5.84
N TYR A 26 4.38 0.65 6.08
CA TYR A 26 3.14 0.42 6.80
C TYR A 26 1.98 0.83 5.91
N ILE A 27 1.02 -0.07 5.69
CA ILE A 27 -0.20 0.21 4.93
C ILE A 27 -1.37 0.12 5.89
N LEU A 28 -2.05 1.25 6.09
CA LEU A 28 -3.25 1.36 6.89
C LEU A 28 -4.46 1.37 5.96
N GLY A 29 -5.22 0.28 5.96
CA GLY A 29 -6.42 0.12 5.15
C GLY A 29 -7.68 0.40 5.94
N THR A 30 -8.68 1.03 5.31
CA THR A 30 -9.98 1.31 5.93
C THR A 30 -11.15 1.08 4.99
N ASN A 31 -12.33 0.83 5.56
CA ASN A 31 -13.60 0.71 4.85
C ASN A 31 -14.20 2.09 4.52
N THR A 32 -15.30 2.10 3.77
CA THR A 32 -15.99 3.32 3.29
C THR A 32 -16.32 4.29 4.44
N ASP A 33 -16.81 3.75 5.55
CA ASP A 33 -17.31 4.53 6.69
C ASP A 33 -16.21 4.93 7.68
N LYS A 34 -14.95 4.52 7.42
CA LYS A 34 -13.78 4.73 8.29
C LYS A 34 -13.94 4.19 9.71
N THR A 35 -14.79 3.19 9.87
CA THR A 35 -15.10 2.55 11.16
C THR A 35 -14.16 1.41 11.49
N LEU A 36 -13.54 0.81 10.47
CA LEU A 36 -12.63 -0.32 10.58
C LEU A 36 -11.30 0.02 9.93
N TRP A 37 -10.22 -0.28 10.65
CA TRP A 37 -8.84 -0.11 10.18
C TRP A 37 -8.06 -1.41 10.34
N ARG A 38 -7.17 -1.70 9.38
CA ARG A 38 -6.21 -2.81 9.42
C ARG A 38 -4.82 -2.33 9.06
N LEU A 39 -3.81 -3.03 9.57
CA LEU A 39 -2.40 -2.71 9.33
C LEU A 39 -1.68 -3.85 8.63
N LEU A 40 -1.00 -3.53 7.53
CA LEU A 40 -0.06 -4.41 6.86
C LEU A 40 1.35 -3.82 6.98
N LYS A 41 2.34 -4.66 7.34
CA LYS A 41 3.74 -4.28 7.50
C LYS A 41 4.57 -4.99 6.44
N ILE A 42 5.49 -4.27 5.80
CA ILE A 42 6.38 -4.81 4.78
C ILE A 42 7.81 -4.47 5.16
N ASP A 43 8.68 -5.47 5.26
CA ASP A 43 10.09 -5.26 5.60
C ASP A 43 10.89 -4.68 4.42
N ARG A 44 11.80 -3.73 4.70
CA ARG A 44 12.66 -3.05 3.71
C ARG A 44 14.16 -3.39 3.87
N MET A 45 14.51 -4.17 4.88
CA MET A 45 15.89 -4.40 5.30
C MET A 45 16.53 -5.59 4.58
N GLU A 46 15.74 -6.58 4.18
CA GLU A 46 16.24 -7.71 3.39
C GLU A 46 15.85 -7.54 1.91
N PRO A 47 16.76 -7.11 1.01
CA PRO A 47 16.43 -6.89 -0.40
C PRO A 47 16.15 -8.20 -1.17
N SER A 48 16.55 -9.34 -0.62
CA SER A 48 16.46 -10.64 -1.30
C SER A 48 15.09 -11.28 -1.16
N GLU A 49 14.40 -11.03 -0.04
CA GLU A 49 13.14 -11.67 0.35
C GLU A 49 12.04 -10.63 0.56
N LEU A 50 10.81 -11.00 0.20
CA LEU A 50 9.64 -10.17 0.45
C LEU A 50 8.96 -10.67 1.72
N ASN A 51 9.15 -9.96 2.83
CA ASN A 51 8.51 -10.28 4.10
C ASN A 51 7.34 -9.34 4.38
N ILE A 52 6.14 -9.90 4.49
CA ILE A 52 4.89 -9.17 4.69
C ILE A 52 4.17 -9.77 5.89
N ASP A 53 3.77 -8.92 6.82
CA ASP A 53 3.06 -9.27 8.05
C ASP A 53 1.74 -8.51 8.11
N GLU A 54 0.62 -9.23 8.08
CA GLU A 54 -0.71 -8.65 8.30
C GLU A 54 -1.05 -8.74 9.79
N ASP A 55 -1.35 -7.59 10.40
CA ASP A 55 -1.89 -7.57 11.74
C ASP A 55 -3.36 -8.05 11.69
N SER A 56 -3.64 -9.19 12.32
CA SER A 56 -5.01 -9.73 12.41
C SER A 56 -5.96 -8.84 13.23
N THR A 57 -5.43 -7.82 13.92
CA THR A 57 -6.20 -6.89 14.76
C THR A 57 -7.00 -5.91 13.90
N MET A 58 -8.28 -5.79 14.22
CA MET A 58 -9.13 -4.72 13.70
C MET A 58 -9.08 -3.54 14.66
N TYR A 59 -8.79 -2.35 14.15
CA TYR A 59 -8.72 -1.12 14.93
C TYR A 59 -9.93 -0.24 14.66
N SER A 60 -10.45 0.37 15.71
CA SER A 60 -11.36 1.50 15.62
C SER A 60 -10.65 2.77 15.14
N HIS A 61 -11.40 3.81 14.79
CA HIS A 61 -10.82 5.07 14.36
C HIS A 61 -9.91 5.73 15.44
N SER A 62 -10.27 5.64 16.73
CA SER A 62 -9.43 6.14 17.82
C SER A 62 -8.13 5.36 17.95
N GLU A 63 -8.21 4.03 17.87
CA GLU A 63 -7.03 3.16 17.97
C GLU A 63 -6.10 3.35 16.76
N TYR A 64 -6.64 3.58 15.56
CA TYR A 64 -5.85 3.98 14.40
C TYR A 64 -5.04 5.26 14.66
N LEU A 65 -5.65 6.29 15.26
CA LEU A 65 -4.95 7.54 15.54
C LEU A 65 -3.81 7.34 16.53
N ASP A 66 -4.04 6.52 17.56
CA ASP A 66 -3.02 6.22 18.56
C ASP A 66 -1.93 5.30 17.99
N LEU A 67 -2.30 4.28 17.22
CA LEU A 67 -1.35 3.43 16.48
C LEU A 67 -0.42 4.27 15.60
N ARG A 68 -0.97 5.23 14.85
CA ARG A 68 -0.18 6.11 13.98
C ARG A 68 0.79 6.98 14.77
N LYS A 69 0.38 7.51 15.93
CA LYS A 69 1.27 8.29 16.82
C LYS A 69 2.37 7.41 17.40
N THR A 70 2.03 6.23 17.92
CA THR A 70 3.00 5.30 18.49
C THR A 70 4.05 4.90 17.45
N LEU A 71 3.62 4.58 16.22
CA LEU A 71 4.54 4.29 15.12
C LEU A 71 5.47 5.46 14.79
N ASP A 72 4.96 6.70 14.81
CA ASP A 72 5.80 7.89 14.58
C ASP A 72 6.82 8.10 15.71
N GLU A 73 6.40 7.92 16.97
CA GLU A 73 7.24 8.06 18.14
C GLU A 73 8.34 6.98 18.21
N ASP A 74 7.99 5.72 17.92
CA ASP A 74 8.91 4.59 17.91
C ASP A 74 10.04 4.78 16.89
N HIS A 75 9.73 5.41 15.76
CA HIS A 75 10.69 5.67 14.67
C HIS A 75 11.24 7.10 14.68
N ARG A 76 10.94 7.90 15.70
CA ARG A 76 11.34 9.32 15.75
C ARG A 76 12.84 9.54 15.63
N SER A 77 13.65 8.60 16.15
CA SER A 77 15.11 8.65 16.06
C SER A 77 15.65 8.42 14.65
N THR A 78 14.89 7.74 13.79
CA THR A 78 15.27 7.38 12.41
C THR A 78 14.56 8.22 11.35
N GLY A 79 13.76 9.21 11.77
CA GLY A 79 13.05 10.16 10.90
C GLY A 79 11.53 10.10 10.97
N GLY A 80 10.97 9.29 11.88
CA GLY A 80 9.53 9.16 12.11
C GLY A 80 8.80 8.35 11.04
N LEU A 81 7.47 8.37 11.12
CA LEU A 81 6.57 7.73 10.19
C LEU A 81 6.22 8.70 9.06
N ASN A 82 6.79 8.47 7.88
CA ASN A 82 6.66 9.38 6.74
C ASN A 82 5.51 8.96 5.83
N PHE A 83 4.61 9.89 5.50
CA PHE A 83 3.54 9.61 4.54
C PHE A 83 4.09 9.56 3.12
N VAL A 84 3.74 8.50 2.38
CA VAL A 84 4.16 8.30 0.99
C VAL A 84 3.05 8.68 0.03
N THR A 85 1.91 7.99 0.11
CA THR A 85 0.78 8.23 -0.78
C THR A 85 -0.49 7.53 -0.30
N ASN A 86 -1.64 7.94 -0.84
CA ASN A 86 -2.89 7.19 -0.72
C ASN A 86 -3.04 6.26 -1.92
N CYS A 87 -3.63 5.10 -1.71
CA CYS A 87 -3.97 4.17 -2.77
C CYS A 87 -5.34 3.51 -2.56
N CYS A 88 -5.93 3.08 -3.67
CA CYS A 88 -7.20 2.35 -3.70
C CYS A 88 -6.98 0.83 -3.57
N GLY A 89 -5.75 0.36 -3.78
CA GLY A 89 -5.42 -1.05 -3.65
C GLY A 89 -3.98 -1.38 -4.07
N ILE A 90 -3.56 -2.57 -3.69
CA ILE A 90 -2.27 -3.17 -4.07
C ILE A 90 -2.53 -4.13 -5.22
N ILE A 91 -1.81 -3.98 -6.34
CA ILE A 91 -1.89 -4.90 -7.47
C ILE A 91 -1.03 -6.14 -7.17
N GLY A 92 0.16 -5.92 -6.62
CA GLY A 92 1.07 -6.99 -6.23
C GLY A 92 2.51 -6.52 -6.09
N PHE A 93 3.41 -7.50 -6.00
CA PHE A 93 4.83 -7.29 -5.84
C PHE A 93 5.59 -7.95 -6.99
N ILE A 94 6.58 -7.25 -7.53
CA ILE A 94 7.36 -7.71 -8.67
C ILE A 94 8.84 -7.53 -8.35
N LYS A 95 9.63 -8.60 -8.54
CA LYS A 95 11.09 -8.55 -8.48
C LYS A 95 11.64 -8.59 -9.90
N PHE A 96 12.49 -7.64 -10.25
CA PHE A 96 13.26 -7.66 -11.49
C PHE A 96 14.66 -8.22 -11.23
N LEU A 97 15.69 -7.56 -11.76
CA LEU A 97 17.09 -7.89 -11.49
C LEU A 97 17.60 -7.29 -10.17
N GLY A 98 16.90 -6.32 -9.60
CA GLY A 98 17.23 -5.68 -8.34
C GLY A 98 16.19 -5.93 -7.24
N PRO A 99 15.79 -4.88 -6.50
CA PRO A 99 14.91 -5.02 -5.35
C PRO A 99 13.48 -5.38 -5.75
N TYR A 100 12.67 -5.76 -4.77
CA TYR A 100 11.23 -5.86 -4.96
C TYR A 100 10.61 -4.47 -5.16
N TYR A 101 9.61 -4.42 -6.03
CA TYR A 101 8.75 -3.27 -6.23
C TYR A 101 7.32 -3.62 -5.86
N MET A 102 6.66 -2.71 -5.15
CA MET A 102 5.24 -2.77 -4.88
C MET A 102 4.49 -1.96 -5.93
N LEU A 103 3.54 -2.59 -6.60
CA LEU A 103 2.67 -1.96 -7.59
C LEU A 103 1.31 -1.66 -6.95
N ILE A 104 0.91 -0.39 -6.94
CA ILE A 104 -0.33 0.09 -6.30
C ILE A 104 -1.18 0.89 -7.28
N ILE A 105 -2.48 0.92 -7.03
CA ILE A 105 -3.46 1.76 -7.73
C ILE A 105 -3.61 3.04 -6.92
N THR A 106 -3.15 4.18 -7.45
CA THR A 106 -3.26 5.47 -6.74
C THR A 106 -4.55 6.21 -7.09
N GLU A 107 -5.08 5.98 -8.29
CA GLU A 107 -6.36 6.57 -8.72
C GLU A 107 -7.17 5.56 -9.53
N GLN A 108 -8.47 5.52 -9.24
CA GLN A 108 -9.45 4.78 -10.01
C GLN A 108 -10.71 5.63 -10.23
N ARG A 109 -11.44 5.33 -11.29
CA ARG A 109 -12.71 5.99 -11.64
C ARG A 109 -13.80 4.94 -11.75
N LYS A 110 -14.95 5.16 -11.09
CA LYS A 110 -16.13 4.32 -11.30
C LYS A 110 -16.65 4.51 -12.73
N ILE A 111 -16.71 3.43 -13.49
CA ILE A 111 -17.19 3.43 -14.88
C ILE A 111 -18.59 2.83 -15.03
N GLY A 112 -19.07 2.13 -14.01
CA GLY A 112 -20.41 1.57 -14.02
C GLY A 112 -20.68 0.69 -12.81
N ALA A 113 -21.75 -0.09 -12.93
CA ALA A 113 -22.07 -1.16 -11.99
C ALA A 113 -22.68 -2.33 -12.75
N ILE A 114 -22.32 -3.55 -12.36
CA ILE A 114 -22.88 -4.79 -12.89
C ILE A 114 -23.59 -5.48 -11.72
N PHE A 115 -24.91 -5.66 -11.82
CA PHE A 115 -25.75 -6.24 -10.76
C PHE A 115 -25.53 -5.61 -9.36
N GLY A 116 -25.31 -4.30 -9.31
CA GLY A 116 -25.08 -3.57 -8.05
C GLY A 116 -23.62 -3.53 -7.58
N HIS A 117 -22.73 -4.31 -8.18
CA HIS A 117 -21.29 -4.25 -7.90
C HIS A 117 -20.64 -3.15 -8.72
N ALA A 118 -19.97 -2.21 -8.04
CA ALA A 118 -19.29 -1.11 -8.72
C ALA A 118 -18.10 -1.63 -9.53
N VAL A 119 -17.99 -1.15 -10.77
CA VAL A 119 -16.85 -1.44 -11.66
C VAL A 119 -16.02 -0.18 -11.80
N TYR A 120 -14.72 -0.32 -11.53
CA TYR A 120 -13.75 0.77 -11.56
C TYR A 120 -12.73 0.55 -12.68
N GLN A 121 -12.38 1.64 -13.35
CA GLN A 121 -11.23 1.72 -14.24
C GLN A 121 -10.04 2.26 -13.44
N VAL A 122 -8.91 1.59 -13.51
CA VAL A 122 -7.64 2.10 -12.98
C VAL A 122 -7.19 3.25 -13.87
N THR A 123 -7.03 4.44 -13.29
CA THR A 123 -6.60 5.64 -14.03
C THR A 123 -5.15 5.96 -13.79
N LYS A 124 -4.62 5.66 -12.60
CA LYS A 124 -3.19 5.81 -12.29
C LYS A 124 -2.70 4.68 -11.39
N THR A 125 -1.48 4.26 -11.64
CA THR A 125 -0.73 3.32 -10.82
C THR A 125 0.61 3.94 -10.42
N ALA A 126 1.19 3.41 -9.35
CA ALA A 126 2.55 3.75 -8.94
C ALA A 126 3.33 2.47 -8.64
N MET A 127 4.63 2.52 -8.92
CA MET A 127 5.58 1.45 -8.61
C MET A 127 6.59 1.98 -7.59
N ILE A 128 6.54 1.43 -6.38
CA ILE A 128 7.34 1.85 -5.23
C ILE A 128 8.42 0.81 -4.98
N GLU A 129 9.67 1.26 -4.91
CA GLU A 129 10.81 0.40 -4.60
C GLU A 129 10.84 0.06 -3.11
N LEU A 130 10.91 -1.23 -2.77
CA LEU A 130 10.85 -1.64 -1.37
C LEU A 130 12.18 -1.47 -0.63
N SER A 131 13.31 -1.61 -1.31
CA SER A 131 14.64 -1.51 -0.69
C SER A 131 14.89 -0.15 -0.05
N ASN A 132 15.56 -0.16 1.10
CA ASN A 132 16.11 1.06 1.66
C ASN A 132 17.28 1.57 0.79
N SER A 133 17.26 2.85 0.45
CA SER A 133 18.32 3.52 -0.32
C SER A 133 19.73 3.37 0.29
N LYS A 134 19.82 3.14 1.61
CA LYS A 134 21.09 2.91 2.33
C LYS A 134 21.66 1.49 2.09
N MET A 135 20.87 0.58 1.53
CA MET A 135 21.22 -0.81 1.25
C MET A 135 21.19 -1.09 -0.27
N LYS A 136 21.68 -0.17 -1.09
CA LYS A 136 21.85 -0.46 -2.51
C LYS A 136 23.02 -1.43 -2.71
N PRO A 137 22.81 -2.65 -3.23
CA PRO A 137 23.92 -3.48 -3.65
C PRO A 137 24.61 -2.80 -4.84
N THR A 138 25.93 -2.69 -4.78
CA THR A 138 26.81 -1.97 -5.73
C THR A 138 26.80 -2.54 -7.17
N LEU A 139 25.99 -3.55 -7.47
CA LEU A 139 26.11 -4.35 -8.70
C LEU A 139 24.80 -4.43 -9.49
N LEU A 140 24.37 -3.34 -10.16
CA LEU A 140 23.34 -3.45 -11.19
C LEU A 140 23.63 -2.52 -12.37
N ASN A 141 23.63 -3.08 -13.58
CA ASN A 141 23.53 -2.34 -14.83
C ASN A 141 22.16 -1.64 -14.85
N SER A 142 22.12 -0.36 -14.49
CA SER A 142 20.90 0.46 -14.40
C SER A 142 20.03 0.45 -15.67
N ASN A 143 20.60 0.07 -16.81
CA ASN A 143 19.94 0.14 -18.11
C ASN A 143 18.87 -0.94 -18.31
N ASP A 144 19.12 -2.18 -17.88
CA ASP A 144 18.17 -3.30 -18.05
C ASP A 144 16.98 -3.19 -17.08
N GLU A 145 17.24 -2.70 -15.86
CA GLU A 145 16.21 -2.44 -14.87
C GLU A 145 15.30 -1.28 -15.30
N ASN A 146 15.88 -0.18 -15.80
CA ASN A 146 15.09 0.92 -16.34
C ASN A 146 14.22 0.48 -17.53
N ARG A 147 14.71 -0.41 -18.39
CA ARG A 147 13.92 -0.98 -19.48
C ARG A 147 12.70 -1.76 -18.96
N SER A 148 12.89 -2.58 -17.93
CA SER A 148 11.82 -3.37 -17.32
C SER A 148 10.77 -2.46 -16.66
N ARG A 149 11.21 -1.43 -15.92
CA ARG A 149 10.33 -0.43 -15.29
C ARG A 149 9.55 0.39 -16.32
N SER A 150 10.17 0.72 -17.45
CA SER A 150 9.53 1.45 -18.55
C SER A 150 8.42 0.64 -19.21
N SER A 151 8.57 -0.68 -19.25
CA SER A 151 7.53 -1.57 -19.79
C SER A 151 6.30 -1.66 -18.89
N CYS A 152 6.47 -1.64 -17.56
CA CYS A 152 5.35 -1.69 -16.62
C CYS A 152 4.63 -0.35 -16.41
N ARG A 153 5.18 0.75 -16.93
CA ARG A 153 4.58 2.10 -16.86
C ARG A 153 3.76 2.47 -18.10
N GLN A 154 3.89 1.71 -19.19
CA GLN A 154 3.09 1.86 -20.42
C GLN A 154 1.79 1.08 -20.29
#